data_AF-A0A1F5UJQ1-F1
#
_entry.id   AF-A0A1F5UJQ1-F1
#
_cell.length_a   1.000
_cell.length_b   1.000
_cell.length_c   1.000
_cell.angle_alpha   90.00
_cell.angle_beta   90.00
_cell.angle_gamma   90.00
#
_symmetry.space_group_name_H-M   'P 1'
#
loop_
_entity.id
_entity.type
_entity.pdbx_description
1 polymer ?
#
loop_
_entity_poly.entity_id
_entity_poly.type
_entity_poly.pdbx_seq_one_letter_code
_entity_poly.pdbx_strand_id
1 'polypeptide(L)'
;MENFQYLKPPPREIPLSIKLQLLFGERITATLVMCALFLVPMYYFSLNWEDSIFKIILWAFYAIIVVSIIYGLYRGKKDINIFTGGTSVSGKILDKNIIGEEGGVRALVLNYEYRISGKTYTKEYSKTIKAHEDPSIFDNTSEFTIICLQEEPSKMVLVESYKAKFFLDEDGNMRMKRPFLGYFQLTVVLISLAAIAAEIYYMLQIASPK
;
A
#
# COMPACT_ATOMS: atom_id res chain seq x y z
N MET A 1 11.40 17.95 27.24
CA MET A 1 10.30 17.89 26.25
C MET A 1 10.93 17.72 24.87
N GLU A 2 11.14 16.49 24.44
CA GLU A 2 11.60 16.18 23.08
C GLU A 2 10.41 15.64 22.28
N ASN A 3 9.35 16.44 22.17
CA ASN A 3 8.14 16.00 21.48
C ASN A 3 8.25 16.43 20.01
N PHE A 4 8.65 15.47 19.18
CA PHE A 4 8.61 15.45 17.70
C PHE A 4 9.74 16.17 16.94
N GLN A 5 10.92 15.53 16.92
CA GLN A 5 11.99 15.84 15.94
C GLN A 5 11.58 15.58 14.47
N TYR A 6 10.43 14.91 14.24
CA TYR A 6 9.95 14.42 12.94
C TYR A 6 9.02 15.38 12.18
N LEU A 7 8.79 16.60 12.68
CA LEU A 7 7.91 17.62 12.07
C LEU A 7 8.61 18.44 10.97
N LYS A 8 9.47 17.80 10.15
CA LYS A 8 10.16 18.51 9.07
C LYS A 8 9.25 18.73 7.85
N PRO A 9 9.36 19.89 7.17
CA PRO A 9 8.66 20.18 5.92
C PRO A 9 9.20 19.31 4.77
N PRO A 10 8.44 19.14 3.67
CA PRO A 10 8.88 18.42 2.47
C PRO A 10 10.08 19.12 1.76
N PRO A 11 10.86 18.42 0.91
CA PRO A 11 10.67 17.04 0.45
C PRO A 11 11.30 15.99 1.38
N ARG A 12 10.64 14.83 1.49
CA ARG A 12 11.15 13.66 2.23
C ARG A 12 11.73 12.62 1.29
N GLU A 13 12.80 11.96 1.71
CA GLU A 13 13.28 10.78 1.02
C GLU A 13 12.39 9.58 1.33
N ILE A 14 11.88 8.97 0.26
CA ILE A 14 11.13 7.71 0.32
C ILE A 14 11.88 6.67 -0.50
N PRO A 15 12.42 5.62 0.13
CA PRO A 15 13.12 4.56 -0.58
C PRO A 15 12.17 3.85 -1.55
N LEU A 16 12.75 3.36 -2.65
CA LEU A 16 12.01 2.67 -3.71
C LEU A 16 11.17 1.49 -3.18
N SER A 17 11.68 0.78 -2.17
CA SER A 17 10.99 -0.33 -1.51
C SER A 17 9.66 0.11 -0.87
N ILE A 18 9.62 1.25 -0.19
CA ILE A 18 8.38 1.81 0.38
C ILE A 18 7.45 2.27 -0.72
N LYS A 19 7.97 2.96 -1.76
CA LYS A 19 7.16 3.38 -2.92
C LYS A 19 6.43 2.18 -3.54
N LEU A 20 7.13 1.07 -3.73
CA LEU A 20 6.55 -0.13 -4.34
C LEU A 20 5.61 -0.88 -3.40
N GLN A 21 5.90 -0.91 -2.09
CA GLN A 21 4.92 -1.41 -1.11
C GLN A 21 3.65 -0.57 -1.05
N LEU A 22 3.74 0.75 -1.26
CA LEU A 22 2.57 1.62 -1.35
C LEU A 22 1.79 1.43 -2.67
N LEU A 23 2.50 1.16 -3.77
CA LEU A 23 1.90 0.90 -5.09
C LEU A 23 1.21 -0.47 -5.18
N PHE A 24 1.83 -1.53 -4.68
CA PHE A 24 1.34 -2.89 -4.87
C PHE A 24 0.71 -3.46 -3.59
N GLY A 25 1.11 -3.01 -2.39
CA GLY A 25 0.63 -3.60 -1.14
C GLY A 25 0.88 -5.10 -1.05
N GLU A 26 0.41 -5.74 0.02
CA GLU A 26 0.60 -7.19 0.20
C GLU A 26 -0.27 -8.02 -0.75
N ARG A 27 -1.50 -7.58 -0.99
CA ARG A 27 -2.47 -8.33 -1.80
C ARG A 27 -2.09 -8.35 -3.28
N ILE A 28 -1.72 -7.22 -3.89
CA ILE A 28 -1.35 -7.20 -5.31
C ILE A 28 0.01 -7.87 -5.51
N THR A 29 0.93 -7.76 -4.54
CA THR A 29 2.18 -8.54 -4.56
C THR A 29 1.90 -10.05 -4.61
N ALA A 30 1.04 -10.56 -3.74
CA ALA A 30 0.66 -11.97 -3.76
C ALA A 30 -0.03 -12.37 -5.09
N THR A 31 -0.94 -11.54 -5.60
CA THR A 31 -1.57 -11.76 -6.91
C THR A 31 -0.53 -11.82 -8.02
N LEU A 32 0.39 -10.86 -8.12
CA LEU A 32 1.47 -10.84 -9.12
C LEU A 32 2.33 -12.09 -9.08
N VAL A 33 2.66 -12.58 -7.89
CA VAL A 33 3.43 -13.83 -7.71
C VAL A 33 2.64 -15.03 -8.20
N MET A 34 1.38 -15.16 -7.80
CA MET A 34 0.52 -16.25 -8.26
C MET A 34 0.37 -16.22 -9.79
N CYS A 35 0.29 -15.04 -10.39
CA CYS A 35 0.22 -14.90 -11.84
C CYS A 35 1.51 -15.38 -12.51
N ALA A 36 2.66 -14.92 -12.00
CA ALA A 36 3.96 -15.31 -12.51
C ALA A 36 4.26 -16.82 -12.32
N LEU A 37 3.66 -17.48 -11.33
CA LEU A 37 3.90 -18.90 -11.07
C LEU A 37 2.90 -19.82 -11.79
N PHE A 38 1.63 -19.42 -11.90
CA PHE A 38 0.56 -20.30 -12.35
C PHE A 38 -0.03 -19.92 -13.71
N LEU A 39 -0.20 -18.63 -13.96
CA LEU A 39 -0.76 -18.15 -15.21
C LEU A 39 0.24 -18.30 -16.36
N VAL A 40 1.53 -18.15 -16.02
CA VAL A 40 2.67 -18.28 -16.93
C VAL A 40 2.72 -19.69 -17.57
N PRO A 41 2.82 -20.79 -16.79
CA PRO A 41 2.81 -22.13 -17.37
C PRO A 41 1.48 -22.47 -18.04
N MET A 42 0.35 -22.05 -17.46
CA MET A 42 -0.97 -22.40 -17.99
C MET A 42 -1.24 -21.80 -19.37
N TYR A 43 -0.73 -20.60 -19.69
CA TYR A 43 -0.86 -20.06 -21.04
C TYR A 43 -0.14 -20.96 -22.06
N TYR A 44 1.10 -21.35 -21.78
CA TYR A 44 1.86 -22.26 -22.64
C TYR A 44 1.16 -23.61 -22.85
N PHE A 45 0.55 -24.17 -21.80
CA PHE A 45 -0.26 -25.39 -21.93
C PHE A 45 -1.54 -25.15 -22.75
N SER A 46 -2.15 -23.97 -22.64
CA SER A 46 -3.39 -23.62 -23.37
C SER A 46 -3.21 -23.38 -24.87
N LEU A 47 -1.98 -23.12 -25.34
CA LEU A 47 -1.69 -22.95 -26.78
C LEU A 47 -2.07 -24.20 -27.59
N ASN A 48 -1.91 -25.38 -26.99
CA ASN A 48 -2.21 -26.68 -27.59
C ASN A 48 -3.65 -27.15 -27.32
N TRP A 49 -4.47 -26.36 -26.62
CA TRP A 49 -5.87 -26.70 -26.39
C TRP A 49 -6.73 -26.23 -27.57
N GLU A 50 -7.52 -27.15 -28.13
CA GLU A 50 -8.50 -26.84 -29.18
C GLU A 50 -9.71 -26.08 -28.61
N ASP A 51 -9.99 -26.24 -27.33
CA ASP A 51 -11.15 -25.66 -26.66
C ASP A 51 -11.00 -24.14 -26.42
N SER A 52 -11.91 -23.38 -27.02
CA SER A 52 -11.93 -21.91 -26.97
C SER A 52 -12.38 -21.36 -25.62
N ILE A 53 -13.12 -22.12 -24.81
CA ILE A 53 -13.64 -21.67 -23.52
C ILE A 53 -12.50 -21.44 -22.53
N PHE A 54 -11.54 -22.36 -22.46
CA PHE A 54 -10.39 -22.23 -21.56
C PHE A 54 -9.50 -21.03 -21.91
N LYS A 55 -9.33 -20.75 -23.21
CA LYS A 55 -8.58 -19.57 -23.67
C LYS A 55 -9.26 -18.27 -23.22
N ILE A 56 -10.59 -18.18 -23.33
CA ILE A 56 -11.36 -17.00 -22.88
C ILE A 56 -11.25 -16.80 -21.36
N ILE A 57 -11.37 -17.87 -20.56
CA ILE A 57 -11.22 -17.80 -19.10
C ILE A 57 -9.84 -17.28 -18.73
N LEU A 58 -8.80 -17.78 -19.40
CA LEU A 58 -7.43 -17.37 -19.16
C LEU A 58 -7.21 -15.88 -19.52
N TRP A 59 -7.74 -15.43 -20.66
CA TRP A 59 -7.75 -14.00 -21.03
C TRP A 59 -8.49 -13.10 -20.04
N ALA A 60 -9.64 -13.55 -19.53
CA ALA A 60 -10.39 -12.82 -18.51
C ALA A 60 -9.57 -12.67 -17.21
N PHE A 61 -8.82 -13.71 -16.84
CA PHE A 61 -7.91 -13.67 -15.70
C PHE A 61 -6.80 -12.65 -15.90
N TYR A 62 -6.17 -12.61 -17.08
CA TYR A 62 -5.19 -11.57 -17.45
C TYR A 62 -5.77 -10.15 -17.32
N ALA A 63 -6.99 -9.93 -17.81
CA ALA A 63 -7.64 -8.61 -17.72
C ALA A 63 -7.83 -8.16 -16.26
N ILE A 64 -8.27 -9.06 -15.37
CA ILE A 64 -8.43 -8.77 -13.93
C ILE A 64 -7.09 -8.35 -13.29
N ILE A 65 -6.00 -9.00 -13.69
CA ILE A 65 -4.66 -8.70 -13.18
C ILE A 65 -4.21 -7.31 -13.62
N VAL A 66 -4.37 -7.00 -14.92
CA VAL A 66 -4.03 -5.68 -15.46
C VAL A 66 -4.83 -4.59 -14.74
N VAL A 67 -6.13 -4.78 -14.55
CA VAL A 67 -6.97 -3.84 -13.80
C VAL A 67 -6.48 -3.69 -12.35
N SER A 68 -6.09 -4.79 -11.70
CA SER A 68 -5.56 -4.77 -10.33
C SER A 68 -4.24 -4.01 -10.23
N ILE A 69 -3.34 -4.17 -11.20
CA ILE A 69 -2.08 -3.43 -11.31
C ILE A 69 -2.36 -1.93 -11.48
N ILE A 70 -3.23 -1.55 -12.42
CA ILE A 70 -3.59 -0.15 -12.68
C ILE A 70 -4.19 0.48 -11.43
N TYR A 71 -5.11 -0.22 -10.76
CA TYR A 71 -5.71 0.25 -9.52
C TYR A 71 -4.66 0.45 -8.40
N GLY A 72 -3.73 -0.49 -8.26
CA GLY A 72 -2.60 -0.37 -7.34
C GLY A 72 -1.73 0.84 -7.62
N LEU A 73 -1.31 1.02 -8.88
CA LEU A 73 -0.52 2.16 -9.32
C LEU A 73 -1.23 3.49 -9.05
N TYR A 74 -2.53 3.57 -9.35
CA TYR A 74 -3.35 4.76 -9.09
C TYR A 74 -3.38 5.11 -7.59
N ARG A 75 -3.68 4.12 -6.74
CA ARG A 75 -3.75 4.32 -5.29
C ARG A 75 -2.38 4.69 -4.71
N GLY A 76 -1.34 3.94 -5.04
CA GLY A 76 -0.01 4.21 -4.50
C GLY A 76 0.58 5.51 -4.98
N LYS A 77 0.30 5.96 -6.21
CA LYS A 77 0.72 7.31 -6.67
C LYS A 77 0.09 8.40 -5.82
N LYS A 78 -1.19 8.27 -5.48
CA LYS A 78 -1.88 9.21 -4.58
C LYS A 78 -1.23 9.24 -3.19
N ASP A 79 -0.96 8.07 -2.62
CA ASP A 79 -0.37 7.97 -1.28
C ASP A 79 1.09 8.47 -1.26
N ILE A 80 1.90 8.13 -2.27
CA ILE A 80 3.28 8.64 -2.43
C ILE A 80 3.29 10.16 -2.53
N ASN A 81 2.34 10.77 -3.24
CA ASN A 81 2.24 12.23 -3.31
C ASN A 81 1.99 12.87 -1.94
N ILE A 82 1.13 12.26 -1.12
CA ILE A 82 0.89 12.72 0.25
C ILE A 82 2.18 12.57 1.08
N PHE A 83 2.90 11.46 0.96
CA PHE A 83 4.12 11.24 1.73
C PHE A 83 5.29 12.15 1.33
N THR A 84 5.41 12.49 0.05
CA THR A 84 6.48 13.35 -0.50
C THR A 84 6.19 14.84 -0.36
N GLY A 85 4.96 15.27 -0.67
CA GLY A 85 4.54 16.68 -0.65
C GLY A 85 3.74 17.12 0.57
N GLY A 86 3.33 16.19 1.44
CA GLY A 86 2.55 16.50 2.63
C GLY A 86 3.38 17.07 3.78
N THR A 87 2.79 18.00 4.52
CA THR A 87 3.36 18.54 5.76
C THR A 87 3.11 17.55 6.91
N SER A 88 4.13 17.35 7.75
CA SER A 88 4.02 16.53 8.96
C SER A 88 3.48 17.40 10.08
N VAL A 89 2.40 16.96 10.71
CA VAL A 89 1.74 17.67 11.82
C VAL A 89 1.48 16.69 12.96
N SER A 90 1.52 17.20 14.19
CA SER A 90 1.10 16.44 15.35
C SER A 90 -0.44 16.38 15.40
N GLY A 91 -0.97 15.18 15.61
CA GLY A 91 -2.38 14.91 15.87
C GLY A 91 -2.58 14.41 17.30
N LYS A 92 -3.77 14.65 17.84
CA LYS A 92 -4.18 14.20 19.18
C LYS A 92 -5.42 13.31 19.07
N ILE A 93 -5.37 12.15 19.72
CA ILE A 93 -6.50 11.22 19.74
C ILE A 93 -7.55 11.78 20.69
N LEU A 94 -8.77 11.96 20.19
CA LEU A 94 -9.92 12.40 20.97
C LEU A 94 -10.67 11.22 21.56
N ASP A 95 -10.90 10.19 20.73
CA ASP A 95 -11.65 9.01 21.11
C ASP A 95 -11.15 7.78 20.33
N LYS A 96 -11.18 6.62 20.99
CA LYS A 96 -10.74 5.34 20.46
C LYS A 96 -11.78 4.28 20.79
N ASN A 97 -12.40 3.74 19.74
CA ASN A 97 -13.36 2.66 19.86
C ASN A 97 -12.88 1.44 19.07
N ILE A 98 -13.09 0.26 19.63
CA ILE A 98 -12.95 -1.00 18.90
C ILE A 98 -14.37 -1.53 18.70
N ILE A 99 -14.84 -1.49 17.47
CA ILE A 99 -16.17 -1.95 17.07
C ILE A 99 -16.02 -3.37 16.51
N GLY A 100 -16.74 -4.34 17.07
CA GLY A 100 -16.75 -5.71 16.55
C GLY A 100 -17.65 -6.64 17.35
N GLU A 101 -18.44 -7.43 16.64
CA GLU A 101 -19.35 -8.47 17.16
C GLU A 101 -18.76 -9.89 17.05
N GLU A 102 -19.43 -10.84 17.71
CA GLU A 102 -19.21 -12.29 17.59
C GLU A 102 -19.13 -12.70 16.11
N GLY A 103 -17.96 -13.20 15.68
CA GLY A 103 -17.67 -13.51 14.26
C GLY A 103 -16.27 -13.12 13.81
N GLY A 104 -15.52 -12.35 14.63
CA GLY A 104 -14.07 -12.27 14.54
C GLY A 104 -13.49 -11.11 13.72
N VAL A 105 -14.31 -10.25 13.13
CA VAL A 105 -13.83 -9.00 12.48
C VAL A 105 -13.95 -7.84 13.46
N ARG A 106 -12.80 -7.30 13.87
CA ARG A 106 -12.72 -6.11 14.73
C ARG A 106 -12.29 -4.92 13.88
N ALA A 107 -12.94 -3.78 14.07
CA ALA A 107 -12.59 -2.51 13.46
C ALA A 107 -12.12 -1.54 14.55
N LEU A 108 -10.95 -0.94 14.36
CA LEU A 108 -10.46 0.15 15.18
C LEU A 108 -10.96 1.46 14.56
N VAL A 109 -11.74 2.22 15.32
CA VAL A 109 -12.21 3.56 14.98
C VAL A 109 -11.49 4.56 15.88
N LEU A 110 -10.76 5.47 15.26
CA LEU A 110 -10.01 6.54 15.92
C LEU A 110 -10.58 7.88 15.48
N ASN A 111 -11.07 8.67 16.44
CA ASN A 111 -11.37 10.07 16.23
C ASN A 111 -10.21 10.91 16.73
N TYR A 112 -9.74 11.83 15.90
CA TYR A 112 -8.60 12.66 16.26
C TYR A 112 -8.69 14.06 15.69
N GLU A 113 -7.98 14.96 16.35
CA GLU A 113 -7.79 16.33 15.91
C GLU A 113 -6.34 16.59 15.49
N TYR A 114 -6.14 17.48 14.53
CA TYR A 114 -4.82 17.97 14.17
C TYR A 114 -4.91 19.42 13.70
N ARG A 115 -3.80 20.14 13.82
CA ARG A 115 -3.74 21.56 13.47
C ARG A 115 -2.81 21.80 12.30
N ILE A 116 -3.32 22.47 11.27
CA ILE A 116 -2.53 22.93 10.12
C ILE A 116 -2.90 24.37 9.78
N SER A 117 -1.89 25.21 9.57
CA SER A 117 -2.06 26.64 9.22
C SER A 117 -3.02 27.39 10.16
N GLY A 118 -2.93 27.10 11.48
CA GLY A 118 -3.73 27.75 12.51
C GLY A 118 -5.14 27.18 12.69
N LYS A 119 -5.65 26.35 11.77
CA LYS A 119 -6.99 25.73 11.83
C LYS A 119 -6.92 24.31 12.38
N THR A 120 -7.88 23.95 13.22
CA THR A 120 -8.03 22.59 13.76
C THR A 120 -9.00 21.79 12.90
N TYR A 121 -8.63 20.56 12.58
CA TYR A 121 -9.42 19.62 11.80
C TYR A 121 -9.67 18.37 12.62
N THR A 122 -10.89 17.86 12.56
CA THR A 122 -11.27 16.59 13.20
C THR A 122 -11.55 15.56 12.12
N LYS A 123 -11.02 14.35 12.30
CA LYS A 123 -11.26 13.24 11.38
C LYS A 123 -11.45 11.92 12.12
N GLU A 124 -12.32 11.11 11.54
CA GLU A 124 -12.46 9.70 11.87
C GLU A 124 -11.56 8.88 10.94
N TYR A 125 -10.84 7.93 11.53
CA TYR A 125 -10.07 6.91 10.84
C TYR A 125 -10.57 5.55 11.29
N SER A 126 -11.00 4.73 10.33
CA SER A 126 -11.42 3.35 10.59
C SER A 126 -10.50 2.38 9.85
N LYS A 127 -9.99 1.38 10.57
CA LYS A 127 -9.19 0.29 10.01
C LYS A 127 -9.65 -1.03 10.59
N THR A 128 -9.86 -2.02 9.72
CA THR A 128 -10.02 -3.41 10.14
C THR A 128 -8.71 -3.90 10.77
N ILE A 129 -8.79 -4.35 12.02
CA ILE A 129 -7.66 -4.91 12.75
C ILE A 129 -7.79 -6.45 12.78
N LYS A 130 -6.68 -7.14 12.51
CA LYS A 130 -6.65 -8.61 12.68
C LYS A 130 -6.56 -8.96 14.16
N ALA A 131 -7.02 -10.15 14.56
CA ALA A 131 -7.00 -10.62 15.94
C ALA A 131 -5.60 -10.61 16.62
N HIS A 132 -4.53 -10.60 15.83
CA HIS A 132 -3.13 -10.56 16.30
C HIS A 132 -2.46 -9.18 16.16
N GLU A 133 -3.15 -8.18 15.59
CA GLU A 133 -2.63 -6.81 15.57
C GLU A 133 -2.89 -6.17 16.94
N ASP A 134 -1.82 -5.88 17.68
CA ASP A 134 -1.92 -5.22 18.98
C ASP A 134 -2.28 -3.73 18.79
N PRO A 135 -3.48 -3.28 19.23
CA PRO A 135 -3.89 -1.88 19.12
C PRO A 135 -3.16 -0.97 20.12
N SER A 136 -2.27 -1.52 20.96
CA SER A 136 -1.45 -0.78 21.93
C SER A 136 -0.55 0.29 21.30
N ILE A 137 -0.27 0.18 20.00
CA ILE A 137 0.44 1.21 19.22
C ILE A 137 -0.26 2.58 19.31
N PHE A 138 -1.56 2.60 19.61
CA PHE A 138 -2.37 3.81 19.79
C PHE A 138 -2.73 4.10 21.25
N ASP A 139 -2.30 3.28 22.21
CA ASP A 139 -2.70 3.40 23.62
C ASP A 139 -1.76 4.29 24.46
N ASN A 140 -0.53 4.55 24.00
CA ASN A 140 0.51 5.17 24.84
C ASN A 140 1.07 6.52 24.35
N THR A 141 0.46 7.14 23.34
CA THR A 141 0.91 8.44 22.84
C THR A 141 -0.27 9.39 22.69
N SER A 142 -0.32 10.41 23.56
CA SER A 142 -1.26 11.53 23.46
C SER A 142 -1.12 12.32 22.16
N GLU A 143 -0.01 12.15 21.45
CA GLU A 143 0.36 12.89 20.25
C GLU A 143 0.97 11.93 19.21
N PHE A 144 0.52 11.98 17.96
CA PHE A 144 0.91 11.09 16.87
C PHE A 144 1.15 11.85 15.57
N THR A 145 1.82 11.23 14.58
CA THR A 145 2.23 11.94 13.36
C THR A 145 1.25 11.76 12.21
N ILE A 146 0.73 12.87 11.71
CA ILE A 146 -0.10 12.92 10.50
C ILE A 146 0.68 13.58 9.39
N ILE A 147 0.58 13.03 8.18
CA ILE A 147 1.06 13.69 6.98
C ILE A 147 -0.18 14.10 6.16
N CYS A 148 -0.32 15.39 5.87
CA CYS A 148 -1.44 15.92 5.09
C CYS A 148 -0.98 16.95 4.04
N LEU A 149 -1.73 17.07 2.95
CA LEU A 149 -1.49 18.10 1.94
C LEU A 149 -2.04 19.44 2.43
N GLN A 150 -1.26 20.53 2.32
CA GLN A 150 -1.70 21.87 2.76
C GLN A 150 -2.93 22.37 1.99
N GLU A 151 -2.94 22.16 0.68
CA GLU A 151 -4.02 22.57 -0.22
C GLU A 151 -5.29 21.74 -0.02
N GLU A 152 -5.14 20.50 0.44
CA GLU A 152 -6.23 19.56 0.68
C GLU A 152 -6.06 18.84 2.02
N PRO A 153 -6.38 19.49 3.15
CA PRO A 153 -6.21 18.91 4.49
C PRO A 153 -6.98 17.59 4.67
N SER A 154 -8.07 17.42 3.93
CA SER A 154 -8.85 16.17 3.90
C SER A 154 -8.05 14.97 3.38
N LYS A 155 -7.01 15.18 2.56
CA LYS A 155 -6.06 14.16 2.11
C LYS A 155 -4.93 14.06 3.12
N MET A 156 -5.13 13.16 4.08
CA MET A 156 -4.18 12.90 5.16
C MET A 156 -3.90 11.42 5.31
N VAL A 157 -2.74 11.11 5.88
CA VAL A 157 -2.32 9.76 6.21
C VAL A 157 -1.77 9.73 7.62
N LEU A 158 -2.30 8.80 8.41
CA LEU A 158 -1.83 8.48 9.76
C LEU A 158 -0.57 7.61 9.66
N VAL A 159 0.60 8.15 10.04
CA VAL A 159 1.89 7.43 9.90
C VAL A 159 1.92 6.18 10.77
N GLU A 160 1.32 6.26 11.96
CA GLU A 160 1.18 5.18 12.93
C GLU A 160 0.50 3.94 12.35
N SER A 161 -0.45 4.13 11.42
CA SER A 161 -1.12 3.01 10.75
C SER A 161 -0.18 2.15 9.90
N TYR A 162 1.00 2.69 9.57
CA TYR A 162 2.06 2.05 8.82
C TYR A 162 3.30 1.71 9.68
N LYS A 163 3.29 1.93 11.01
CA LYS A 163 4.45 1.63 11.90
C LYS A 163 4.93 0.19 11.84
N ALA A 164 4.08 -0.76 11.43
CA ALA A 164 4.49 -2.15 11.19
C ALA A 164 5.38 -2.30 9.94
N LYS A 165 5.32 -1.36 9.01
CA LYS A 165 5.94 -1.37 7.68
C LYS A 165 7.12 -0.40 7.59
N PHE A 166 6.93 0.85 8.03
CA PHE A 166 7.95 1.89 8.01
C PHE A 166 7.84 2.82 9.23
N PHE A 167 8.89 3.61 9.47
CA PHE A 167 8.96 4.65 10.49
C PHE A 167 9.64 5.90 9.92
N LEU A 168 9.51 7.04 10.62
CA LEU A 168 10.22 8.27 10.28
C LEU A 168 11.54 8.30 11.08
N ASP A 169 12.66 8.54 10.42
CA ASP A 169 13.94 8.80 11.09
C ASP A 169 14.02 10.25 11.59
N GLU A 170 15.02 10.59 12.41
CA GLU A 170 15.17 11.92 13.02
C GLU A 170 15.19 13.06 12.00
N ASP A 171 15.50 12.75 10.74
CA ASP A 171 15.47 13.68 9.63
C ASP A 171 14.11 13.82 8.94
N GLY A 172 13.10 13.11 9.43
CA GLY A 172 11.77 13.05 8.83
C GLY A 172 11.71 12.22 7.56
N ASN A 173 12.75 11.45 7.22
CA ASN A 173 12.76 10.54 6.08
C ASN A 173 12.10 9.21 6.43
N MET A 174 11.54 8.54 5.42
CA MET A 174 10.86 7.26 5.63
C MET A 174 11.84 6.10 5.55
N ARG A 175 11.92 5.31 6.62
CA ARG A 175 12.73 4.09 6.67
C ARG A 175 11.88 2.87 6.88
N MET A 176 12.26 1.79 6.21
CA MET A 176 11.61 0.49 6.38
C MET A 176 11.93 -0.12 7.73
N LYS A 177 10.92 -0.66 8.41
CA LYS A 177 11.12 -1.36 9.70
C LYS A 177 11.86 -2.69 9.53
N ARG A 178 11.65 -3.39 8.40
CA ARG A 178 12.28 -4.67 8.07
C ARG A 178 12.90 -4.63 6.66
N PRO A 179 14.05 -3.94 6.48
CA PRO A 179 14.59 -3.65 5.15
C PRO A 179 14.79 -4.90 4.29
N PHE A 180 15.37 -5.98 4.84
CA PHE A 180 15.58 -7.24 4.13
C PHE A 180 14.28 -7.82 3.54
N LEU A 181 13.19 -7.84 4.33
CA LEU A 181 11.91 -8.37 3.86
C LEU A 181 11.33 -7.52 2.73
N GLY A 182 11.46 -6.20 2.80
CA GLY A 182 10.98 -5.34 1.71
C GLY A 182 11.82 -5.41 0.45
N TYR A 183 13.14 -5.56 0.57
CA TYR A 183 14.00 -5.81 -0.59
C TYR A 183 13.73 -7.17 -1.23
N PHE A 184 13.43 -8.19 -0.42
CA PHE A 184 12.99 -9.49 -0.92
C PHE A 184 11.65 -9.36 -1.67
N GLN A 185 10.64 -8.75 -1.04
CA GLN A 185 9.34 -8.49 -1.68
C GLN A 185 9.47 -7.67 -2.96
N LEU A 186 10.35 -6.67 -2.96
CA LEU A 186 10.67 -5.86 -4.13
C LEU A 186 11.19 -6.71 -5.28
N THR A 187 12.19 -7.54 -5.00
CA THR A 187 12.80 -8.44 -6.00
C THR A 187 11.73 -9.35 -6.58
N VAL A 188 10.86 -9.90 -5.73
CA VAL A 188 9.75 -10.77 -6.14
C VAL A 188 8.77 -10.03 -7.06
N VAL A 189 8.33 -8.80 -6.70
CA VAL A 189 7.45 -7.99 -7.55
C VAL A 189 8.07 -7.69 -8.90
N LEU A 190 9.36 -7.31 -8.92
CA LEU A 190 10.07 -6.99 -10.17
C LEU A 190 10.20 -8.22 -11.07
N ILE A 191 10.55 -9.38 -10.51
CA ILE A 191 10.60 -10.64 -11.25
C ILE A 191 9.22 -11.00 -11.79
N SER A 192 8.16 -10.88 -10.99
CA SER A 192 6.79 -11.17 -11.44
C SER A 192 6.34 -10.24 -12.56
N LEU A 193 6.62 -8.93 -12.47
CA LEU A 193 6.31 -7.98 -13.53
C LEU A 193 7.11 -8.26 -14.81
N ALA A 194 8.39 -8.59 -14.68
CA ALA A 194 9.22 -8.94 -15.83
C ALA A 194 8.72 -10.22 -16.51
N ALA A 195 8.32 -11.23 -15.75
CA ALA A 195 7.71 -12.45 -16.26
C ALA A 195 6.43 -12.12 -17.04
N ILE A 196 5.47 -11.39 -16.43
CA ILE A 196 4.22 -11.00 -17.08
C ILE A 196 4.48 -10.19 -18.37
N ALA A 197 5.43 -9.26 -18.36
CA ALA A 197 5.75 -8.44 -19.53
C ALA A 197 6.36 -9.25 -20.68
N ALA A 198 7.30 -10.16 -20.36
CA ALA A 198 7.87 -11.08 -21.34
C ALA A 198 6.78 -11.96 -21.97
N GLU A 199 5.81 -12.38 -21.18
CA GLU A 199 4.70 -13.19 -21.69
C GLU A 199 3.76 -12.43 -22.60
N ILE A 200 3.30 -11.25 -22.21
CA ILE A 200 2.46 -10.41 -23.07
C ILE A 200 3.16 -10.22 -24.43
N TYR A 201 4.48 -10.01 -24.42
CA TYR A 201 5.28 -9.93 -25.64
C TYR A 201 5.23 -11.21 -26.49
N TYR A 202 5.45 -12.39 -25.89
CA TYR A 202 5.36 -13.67 -26.61
C TYR A 202 3.94 -14.00 -27.10
N MET A 203 2.89 -13.67 -26.32
CA MET A 203 1.49 -13.85 -26.75
C MET A 203 1.19 -13.04 -28.00
N LEU A 204 1.66 -11.78 -28.03
CA LEU A 204 1.47 -10.89 -29.18
C LEU A 204 2.19 -11.41 -30.43
N GLN A 205 3.38 -12.01 -30.29
CA GLN A 205 4.06 -12.64 -31.40
C GLN A 205 3.31 -13.85 -31.96
N ILE A 206 2.71 -14.68 -31.09
CA ILE A 206 1.96 -15.86 -31.50
C ILE A 206 0.63 -15.49 -32.17
N ALA A 207 -0.05 -14.44 -31.69
CA ALA A 207 -1.31 -13.95 -32.25
C ALA A 207 -1.14 -13.18 -33.58
N SER A 208 0.08 -12.75 -33.91
CA SER A 208 0.41 -12.09 -35.18
C SER A 208 1.72 -12.68 -35.72
N PRO A 209 1.69 -13.92 -36.24
CA PRO A 209 2.87 -14.52 -36.84
C PRO A 209 3.29 -13.65 -38.04
N LYS A 210 4.56 -13.25 -38.06
CA LYS A 210 5.17 -12.71 -39.26
C LYS A 210 5.36 -13.81 -40.31
#